data_AF-A0A2S6QZ27-F1
#
_entry.id   AF-A0A2S6QZ27-F1
#
_cell.length_a   1.000
_cell.length_b   1.000
_cell.length_c   1.000
_cell.angle_alpha   90.00
_cell.angle_beta   90.00
_cell.angle_gamma   90.00
#
_symmetry.space_group_name_H-M   'P 1'
#
loop_
_entity.id
_entity.type
_entity.pdbx_description
1 polymer ?
#
loop_
_entity_poly.entity_id
_entity_poly.type
_entity_poly.pdbx_seq_one_letter_code
_entity_poly.pdbx_strand_id
1 'polypeptide(L)'
;MAETFVESQQKLLLKILKDTQKSALFNHLNLQSAMIERDWLTMYEEFVESVPLGNITSYLNTLRAITGDIRAADVHILGYPKIIHSRLPIQAALVGGETFPVNKDILTNSFVIEEKLQNGEITGIEPIKGKLLHIFDDVHSNDAYDILAASFHTLRYAYAPKRVRKKLLPDLVDFQGVGASRYQKIHAFIMLLEKYGSEVEVIFVRPQIFSEISLVLAQREGRYVPIKELCPNLKLFVHYGENIAPYKQSIFEFLKGASCQRMQIIAHPSGLLAYQDSLYEKNILTLTGDEGVFYEFIPVSDLKEDGSLKKHFRRKHAGQVKTGHSYVLAVSNTAGLLGYNTEEIVEIYSTEPFKVVYKGRSENLDYFGEKIQPFMLEHLIEELNKYFTNYNFYIR
;
A
#
# COMPACT_ATOMS: atom_id res chain seq x y z
N MET A 1 5.45 31.34 -3.60
CA MET A 1 5.75 30.36 -2.53
C MET A 1 5.41 28.99 -3.06
N ALA A 2 6.17 27.95 -2.67
CA ALA A 2 5.78 26.57 -2.98
C ALA A 2 4.49 26.24 -2.24
N GLU A 3 3.63 25.44 -2.85
CA GLU A 3 2.38 24.97 -2.25
C GLU A 3 2.68 24.09 -1.03
N THR A 4 1.99 24.35 0.09
CA THR A 4 2.14 23.57 1.31
C THR A 4 1.41 22.22 1.19
N PHE A 5 1.79 21.24 2.03
CA PHE A 5 1.10 19.94 2.06
C PHE A 5 -0.40 20.09 2.35
N VAL A 6 -0.76 21.00 3.27
CA VAL A 6 -2.16 21.26 3.62
C VAL A 6 -2.92 21.80 2.42
N GLU A 7 -2.39 22.81 1.72
CA GLU A 7 -3.02 23.37 0.51
C GLU A 7 -3.21 22.31 -0.58
N SER A 8 -2.21 21.44 -0.81
CA SER A 8 -2.30 20.34 -1.78
C SER A 8 -3.44 19.39 -1.42
N GLN A 9 -3.54 18.99 -0.16
CA GLN A 9 -4.60 18.12 0.35
C GLN A 9 -5.99 18.75 0.23
N GLN A 10 -6.10 20.06 0.45
CA GLN A 10 -7.35 20.80 0.26
C GLN A 10 -7.83 20.78 -1.19
N LYS A 11 -6.92 21.09 -2.12
CA LYS A 11 -7.23 21.03 -3.55
C LYS A 11 -7.57 19.62 -4.00
N LEU A 12 -6.89 18.61 -3.43
CA LEU A 12 -7.11 17.22 -3.77
C LEU A 12 -8.50 16.72 -3.34
N LEU A 13 -8.95 17.02 -2.12
CA LEU A 13 -10.32 16.67 -1.71
C LEU A 13 -11.35 17.34 -2.63
N LEU A 14 -11.18 18.63 -2.93
CA LEU A 14 -12.05 19.34 -3.87
C LEU A 14 -12.06 18.70 -5.25
N LYS A 15 -10.91 18.23 -5.75
CA LYS A 15 -10.82 17.50 -7.01
C LYS A 15 -11.63 16.20 -6.94
N ILE A 16 -11.44 15.39 -5.89
CA ILE A 16 -12.16 14.12 -5.68
C ILE A 16 -13.68 14.34 -5.67
N LEU A 17 -14.16 15.36 -4.97
CA LEU A 17 -15.59 15.68 -4.91
C LEU A 17 -16.15 16.18 -6.25
N LYS A 18 -15.42 17.04 -6.97
CA LYS A 18 -15.82 17.50 -8.32
C LYS A 18 -15.91 16.35 -9.32
N ASP A 19 -14.94 15.45 -9.26
CA ASP A 19 -14.87 14.28 -10.13
C ASP A 19 -16.07 13.34 -9.84
N THR A 20 -16.39 13.10 -8.56
CA THR A 20 -17.51 12.25 -8.14
C THR A 20 -18.90 12.90 -8.25
N GLN A 21 -19.00 14.23 -8.45
CA GLN A 21 -20.24 15.02 -8.39
C GLN A 21 -21.44 14.46 -9.18
N LYS A 22 -21.19 13.76 -10.30
CA LYS A 22 -22.23 13.20 -11.17
C LYS A 22 -22.55 11.72 -10.89
N SER A 23 -22.06 11.17 -9.79
CA SER A 23 -22.23 9.76 -9.44
C SER A 23 -23.43 9.50 -8.52
N ALA A 24 -23.89 8.26 -8.51
CA ALA A 24 -24.94 7.83 -7.59
C ALA A 24 -24.45 7.83 -6.13
N LEU A 25 -23.18 7.48 -5.88
CA LEU A 25 -22.55 7.60 -4.56
C LEU A 25 -22.57 9.03 -4.04
N PHE A 26 -22.19 10.00 -4.86
CA PHE A 26 -22.17 11.41 -4.45
C PHE A 26 -23.57 11.89 -4.03
N ASN A 27 -24.59 11.52 -4.81
CA ASN A 27 -25.97 11.87 -4.49
C ASN A 27 -26.48 11.15 -3.23
N HIS A 28 -26.16 9.87 -3.07
CA HIS A 28 -26.57 9.08 -1.91
C HIS A 28 -26.00 9.62 -0.59
N LEU A 29 -24.76 10.10 -0.62
CA LEU A 29 -24.09 10.69 0.54
C LEU A 29 -24.49 12.17 0.78
N ASN A 30 -25.41 12.75 0.00
CA ASN A 30 -25.82 14.16 0.11
C ASN A 30 -24.66 15.18 0.03
N LEU A 31 -23.64 14.88 -0.78
CA LEU A 31 -22.42 15.71 -0.88
C LEU A 31 -22.61 17.03 -1.64
N GLN A 32 -23.82 17.35 -2.10
CA GLN A 32 -24.11 18.63 -2.77
C GLN A 32 -23.85 19.83 -1.85
N SER A 33 -24.15 19.69 -0.55
CA SER A 33 -23.90 20.74 0.45
C SER A 33 -22.42 21.11 0.48
N ALA A 34 -21.54 20.10 0.56
CA ALA A 34 -20.09 20.29 0.59
C ALA A 34 -19.55 20.97 -0.68
N MET A 35 -20.32 21.00 -1.77
CA MET A 35 -19.92 21.65 -3.03
C MET A 35 -20.42 23.09 -3.16
N ILE A 36 -21.16 23.62 -2.18
CA ILE A 36 -21.54 25.04 -2.15
C ILE A 36 -20.27 25.87 -1.85
N GLU A 37 -19.98 26.85 -2.69
CA GLU A 37 -18.78 27.70 -2.56
C GLU A 37 -18.76 28.43 -1.22
N ARG A 38 -17.86 27.99 -0.33
CA ARG A 38 -17.66 28.44 1.05
C ARG A 38 -16.20 28.24 1.48
N ASP A 39 -15.88 28.57 2.72
CA ASP A 39 -14.57 28.28 3.29
C ASP A 39 -14.31 26.76 3.39
N TRP A 40 -13.01 26.40 3.39
CA TRP A 40 -12.56 25.01 3.44
C TRP A 40 -13.08 24.23 4.65
N LEU A 41 -13.14 24.86 5.83
CA LEU A 41 -13.47 24.15 7.06
C LEU A 41 -14.93 23.71 7.04
N THR A 42 -15.83 24.61 6.65
CA THR A 42 -17.25 24.28 6.46
C THR A 42 -17.43 23.13 5.47
N MET A 43 -16.73 23.17 4.32
CA MET A 43 -16.80 22.09 3.33
C MET A 43 -16.31 20.74 3.89
N TYR A 44 -15.19 20.76 4.61
CA TYR A 44 -14.61 19.55 5.21
C TYR A 44 -15.52 18.98 6.32
N GLU A 45 -16.15 19.83 7.14
CA GLU A 45 -17.13 19.40 8.15
C GLU A 45 -18.34 18.71 7.51
N GLU A 46 -18.92 19.31 6.47
CA GLU A 46 -20.05 18.70 5.75
C GLU A 46 -19.64 17.39 5.06
N PHE A 47 -18.41 17.29 4.53
CA PHE A 47 -17.85 16.03 4.03
C PHE A 47 -17.75 14.97 5.14
N VAL A 48 -17.22 15.33 6.31
CA VAL A 48 -17.06 14.42 7.46
C VAL A 48 -18.41 13.92 7.97
N GLU A 49 -19.43 14.78 8.00
CA GLU A 49 -20.80 14.41 8.39
C GLU A 49 -21.47 13.47 7.37
N SER A 50 -21.19 13.69 6.09
CA SER A 50 -21.83 12.98 4.97
C SER A 50 -21.19 11.62 4.66
N VAL A 51 -19.87 11.51 4.80
CA VAL A 51 -19.11 10.32 4.41
C VAL A 51 -18.83 9.45 5.64
N PRO A 52 -19.46 8.27 5.78
CA PRO A 52 -19.13 7.37 6.88
C PRO A 52 -17.72 6.82 6.70
N LEU A 53 -17.02 6.61 7.81
CA LEU A 53 -15.70 6.00 7.82
C LEU A 53 -15.83 4.50 8.11
N GLY A 54 -15.15 3.66 7.31
CA GLY A 54 -15.26 2.21 7.45
C GLY A 54 -14.23 1.44 6.62
N ASN A 55 -14.31 0.12 6.70
CA ASN A 55 -13.51 -0.78 5.87
C ASN A 55 -14.10 -0.92 4.45
N ILE A 56 -13.39 -1.64 3.58
CA ILE A 56 -13.79 -1.80 2.18
C ILE A 56 -15.13 -2.53 2.04
N THR A 57 -15.43 -3.49 2.93
CA THR A 57 -16.72 -4.20 2.95
C THR A 57 -17.87 -3.22 3.19
N SER A 58 -17.75 -2.32 4.16
CA SER A 58 -18.76 -1.29 4.43
C SER A 58 -18.94 -0.36 3.22
N TYR A 59 -17.84 0.06 2.59
CA TYR A 59 -17.89 0.91 1.41
C TYR A 59 -18.64 0.22 0.24
N LEU A 60 -18.32 -1.04 -0.07
CA LEU A 60 -18.98 -1.80 -1.13
C LEU A 60 -20.45 -2.06 -0.83
N ASN A 61 -20.82 -2.28 0.43
CA ASN A 61 -22.21 -2.42 0.86
C ASN A 61 -23.01 -1.13 0.66
N THR A 62 -22.41 0.04 0.82
CA THR A 62 -23.04 1.32 0.43
C THR A 62 -23.35 1.34 -1.07
N LEU A 63 -22.40 0.90 -1.92
CA LEU A 63 -22.65 0.83 -3.37
C LEU A 63 -23.77 -0.15 -3.71
N ARG A 64 -23.82 -1.31 -3.06
CA ARG A 64 -24.93 -2.27 -3.21
C ARG A 64 -26.28 -1.67 -2.81
N ALA A 65 -26.32 -0.94 -1.70
CA ALA A 65 -27.54 -0.26 -1.26
C ALA A 65 -28.02 0.78 -2.28
N ILE A 66 -27.10 1.50 -2.92
CA ILE A 66 -27.41 2.48 -3.98
C ILE A 66 -28.01 1.80 -5.22
N THR A 67 -27.47 0.66 -5.63
CA THR A 67 -27.93 -0.05 -6.84
C THR A 67 -29.17 -0.90 -6.59
N GLY A 68 -29.45 -1.26 -5.34
CA GLY A 68 -30.46 -2.25 -4.96
C GLY A 68 -30.01 -3.70 -5.18
N ASP A 69 -28.83 -3.93 -5.76
CA ASP A 69 -28.28 -5.27 -5.95
C ASP A 69 -27.43 -5.70 -4.76
N ILE A 70 -28.11 -6.10 -3.69
CA ILE A 70 -27.47 -6.56 -2.45
C ILE A 70 -26.68 -7.86 -2.60
N ARG A 71 -26.83 -8.60 -3.71
CA ARG A 71 -26.14 -9.87 -3.96
C ARG A 71 -25.04 -9.76 -5.01
N ALA A 72 -24.86 -8.61 -5.64
CA ALA A 72 -23.78 -8.36 -6.58
C ALA A 72 -22.42 -8.69 -5.95
N ALA A 73 -21.58 -9.39 -6.71
CA ALA A 73 -20.18 -9.60 -6.35
C ALA A 73 -19.44 -8.24 -6.25
N ASP A 74 -18.40 -8.17 -5.43
CA ASP A 74 -17.63 -6.93 -5.21
C ASP A 74 -17.09 -6.33 -6.51
N VAL A 75 -16.58 -7.17 -7.42
CA VAL A 75 -16.12 -6.70 -8.73
C VAL A 75 -17.29 -6.14 -9.53
N HIS A 76 -18.43 -6.84 -9.57
CA HIS A 76 -19.58 -6.42 -10.36
C HIS A 76 -20.11 -5.06 -9.92
N ILE A 77 -20.19 -4.80 -8.60
CA ILE A 77 -20.75 -3.54 -8.09
C ILE A 77 -19.93 -2.31 -8.52
N LEU A 78 -18.61 -2.45 -8.65
CA LEU A 78 -17.74 -1.36 -9.11
C LEU A 78 -17.97 -0.98 -10.58
N GLY A 79 -18.61 -1.86 -11.36
CA GLY A 79 -18.82 -1.70 -12.81
C GLY A 79 -20.11 -0.99 -13.17
N TYR A 80 -20.98 -0.75 -12.18
CA TYR A 80 -22.25 -0.11 -12.43
C TYR A 80 -22.03 1.29 -13.02
N PRO A 81 -22.70 1.63 -14.15
CA PRO A 81 -22.50 2.91 -14.79
C PRO A 81 -22.76 4.08 -13.83
N LYS A 82 -21.80 5.00 -13.72
CA LYS A 82 -21.88 6.20 -12.86
C LYS A 82 -22.09 5.91 -11.37
N ILE A 83 -21.77 4.71 -10.88
CA ILE A 83 -21.92 4.38 -9.46
C ILE A 83 -21.00 5.22 -8.57
N ILE A 84 -19.71 5.25 -8.90
CA ILE A 84 -18.67 6.01 -8.17
C ILE A 84 -18.28 7.29 -8.91
N HIS A 85 -18.09 7.19 -10.23
CA HIS A 85 -17.55 8.28 -11.04
C HIS A 85 -18.19 8.34 -12.42
N SER A 86 -18.16 9.51 -13.05
CA SER A 86 -18.73 9.72 -14.39
C SER A 86 -17.75 9.45 -15.54
N ARG A 87 -16.43 9.42 -15.26
CA ARG A 87 -15.38 9.06 -16.23
C ARG A 87 -14.88 7.63 -15.98
N LEU A 88 -14.92 6.82 -17.03
CA LEU A 88 -14.36 5.46 -17.12
C LEU A 88 -12.89 5.50 -17.58
N PRO A 89 -12.11 4.41 -17.35
CA PRO A 89 -12.49 3.19 -16.64
C PRO A 89 -12.11 3.21 -15.14
N ILE A 90 -13.00 2.66 -14.31
CA ILE A 90 -12.66 2.14 -12.97
C ILE A 90 -12.30 0.66 -13.14
N GLN A 91 -11.28 0.20 -12.44
CA GLN A 91 -10.81 -1.18 -12.40
C GLN A 91 -10.88 -1.71 -10.96
N ALA A 92 -10.79 -3.03 -10.81
CA ALA A 92 -10.92 -3.70 -9.52
C ALA A 92 -9.59 -4.33 -9.09
N ALA A 93 -8.91 -3.71 -8.13
CA ALA A 93 -7.71 -4.28 -7.53
C ALA A 93 -8.09 -5.32 -6.47
N LEU A 94 -7.59 -6.54 -6.63
CA LEU A 94 -7.84 -7.67 -5.73
C LEU A 94 -6.68 -7.85 -4.77
N VAL A 95 -6.95 -7.81 -3.46
CA VAL A 95 -5.94 -8.02 -2.40
C VAL A 95 -6.56 -8.78 -1.24
N GLY A 96 -6.00 -9.94 -0.89
CA GLY A 96 -6.44 -10.69 0.31
C GLY A 96 -7.90 -11.15 0.27
N GLY A 97 -8.53 -11.24 -0.91
CA GLY A 97 -9.96 -11.53 -1.07
C GLY A 97 -10.86 -10.29 -1.06
N GLU A 98 -10.29 -9.11 -0.81
CA GLU A 98 -10.97 -7.82 -0.89
C GLU A 98 -10.81 -7.18 -2.27
N THR A 99 -11.74 -6.28 -2.60
CA THR A 99 -11.81 -5.62 -3.90
C THR A 99 -11.82 -4.11 -3.74
N PHE A 100 -10.86 -3.42 -4.35
CA PHE A 100 -10.71 -1.97 -4.27
C PHE A 100 -10.94 -1.30 -5.62
N PRO A 101 -11.66 -0.16 -5.67
CA PRO A 101 -11.71 0.65 -6.88
C PRO A 101 -10.36 1.31 -7.12
N VAL A 102 -9.84 1.15 -8.34
CA VAL A 102 -8.63 1.85 -8.80
C VAL A 102 -8.90 2.49 -10.16
N ASN A 103 -8.18 3.56 -10.46
CA ASN A 103 -8.26 4.28 -11.72
C ASN A 103 -6.85 4.51 -12.30
N LYS A 104 -6.79 5.15 -13.47
CA LYS A 104 -5.53 5.52 -14.11
C LYS A 104 -4.60 6.35 -13.21
N ASP A 105 -5.14 7.32 -12.46
CA ASP A 105 -4.34 8.21 -11.62
C ASP A 105 -3.63 7.40 -10.51
N ILE A 106 -4.36 6.58 -9.75
CA ILE A 106 -3.80 5.73 -8.69
C ILE A 106 -2.76 4.74 -9.25
N LEU A 107 -3.05 4.10 -10.38
CA LEU A 107 -2.14 3.13 -11.00
C LEU A 107 -0.88 3.79 -11.56
N THR A 108 -0.98 5.01 -12.10
CA THR A 108 0.18 5.76 -12.59
C THR A 108 1.03 6.26 -11.43
N ASN A 109 0.40 6.87 -10.42
CA ASN A 109 1.08 7.42 -9.25
C ASN A 109 1.78 6.36 -8.38
N SER A 110 1.40 5.09 -8.54
CA SER A 110 2.11 3.98 -7.89
C SER A 110 3.59 3.85 -8.30
N PHE A 111 4.01 4.42 -9.46
CA PHE A 111 5.39 4.35 -9.97
C PHE A 111 6.32 5.48 -9.51
N VAL A 112 5.85 6.38 -8.63
CA VAL A 112 6.63 7.54 -8.19
C VAL A 112 8.00 7.14 -7.61
N ILE A 113 8.07 6.04 -6.87
CA ILE A 113 9.32 5.58 -6.24
C ILE A 113 10.31 5.09 -7.29
N GLU A 114 9.84 4.32 -8.26
CA GLU A 114 10.62 3.79 -9.37
C GLU A 114 11.18 4.93 -10.25
N GLU A 115 10.40 5.99 -10.47
CA GLU A 115 10.86 7.19 -11.18
C GLU A 115 11.91 7.95 -10.37
N LYS A 116 11.65 8.19 -9.08
CA LYS A 116 12.59 8.87 -8.17
C LYS A 116 13.93 8.16 -8.06
N LEU A 117 13.92 6.84 -7.92
CA LEU A 117 15.12 6.01 -7.88
C LEU A 117 15.93 6.13 -9.18
N GLN A 118 15.27 6.16 -10.33
CA GLN A 118 15.96 6.29 -11.63
C GLN A 118 16.49 7.69 -11.90
N ASN A 119 15.82 8.72 -11.38
CA ASN A 119 16.23 10.11 -11.51
C ASN A 119 17.30 10.52 -10.48
N GLY A 120 17.55 9.70 -9.46
CA GLY A 120 18.48 10.05 -8.37
C GLY A 120 17.89 11.02 -7.36
N GLU A 121 16.56 11.00 -7.17
CA GLU A 121 15.83 11.89 -6.26
C GLU A 121 15.75 11.33 -4.83
N ILE A 122 16.15 10.07 -4.61
CA ILE A 122 16.25 9.47 -3.27
C ILE A 122 17.65 9.70 -2.73
N THR A 123 17.74 10.38 -1.57
CA THR A 123 19.02 10.74 -0.96
C THR A 123 19.70 9.50 -0.37
N GLY A 124 21.02 9.36 -0.57
CA GLY A 124 21.81 8.25 -0.04
C GLY A 124 21.95 7.04 -0.96
N ILE A 125 21.49 7.14 -2.21
CA ILE A 125 21.70 6.13 -3.25
C ILE A 125 21.95 6.77 -4.61
N GLU A 126 22.82 6.16 -5.41
CA GLU A 126 23.02 6.58 -6.79
C GLU A 126 21.80 6.28 -7.67
N PRO A 127 21.57 7.03 -8.77
CA PRO A 127 20.50 6.73 -9.70
C PRO A 127 20.52 5.27 -10.18
N ILE A 128 19.35 4.62 -10.12
CA ILE A 128 19.19 3.22 -10.49
C ILE A 128 19.17 3.04 -12.01
N LYS A 129 20.10 2.23 -12.51
CA LYS A 129 20.30 1.96 -13.94
C LYS A 129 19.82 0.57 -14.34
N GLY A 130 19.88 -0.40 -13.42
CA GLY A 130 19.48 -1.78 -13.64
C GLY A 130 17.97 -2.01 -13.55
N LYS A 131 17.59 -3.29 -13.42
CA LYS A 131 16.21 -3.75 -13.32
C LYS A 131 15.62 -3.53 -11.93
N LEU A 132 14.31 -3.27 -11.92
CA LEU A 132 13.47 -3.08 -10.75
C LEU A 132 12.54 -4.31 -10.65
N LEU A 133 12.84 -5.24 -9.75
CA LEU A 133 12.06 -6.47 -9.59
C LEU A 133 11.01 -6.29 -8.50
N HIS A 134 9.73 -6.42 -8.85
CA HIS A 134 8.63 -6.52 -7.89
C HIS A 134 8.29 -7.98 -7.62
N ILE A 135 8.20 -8.34 -6.35
CA ILE A 135 7.81 -9.68 -5.89
C ILE A 135 6.50 -9.54 -5.09
N PHE A 136 5.44 -10.18 -5.57
CA PHE A 136 4.07 -10.01 -5.07
C PHE A 136 3.25 -11.28 -5.23
N ASP A 137 2.15 -11.39 -4.49
CA ASP A 137 1.44 -12.65 -4.26
C ASP A 137 0.62 -13.17 -5.45
N ASP A 138 0.24 -12.30 -6.38
CA ASP A 138 -0.55 -12.72 -7.53
C ASP A 138 -0.23 -11.94 -8.79
N VAL A 139 0.07 -12.68 -9.85
CA VAL A 139 0.53 -12.15 -11.14
C VAL A 139 -0.54 -12.34 -12.23
N HIS A 140 -1.59 -13.11 -11.93
CA HIS A 140 -2.66 -13.39 -12.88
C HIS A 140 -3.74 -12.29 -12.88
N SER A 141 -4.32 -12.05 -14.05
CA SER A 141 -5.50 -11.21 -14.26
C SER A 141 -6.70 -12.10 -14.58
N ASN A 142 -7.86 -11.79 -14.00
CA ASN A 142 -9.12 -12.43 -14.36
C ASN A 142 -10.08 -11.34 -14.85
N ASP A 143 -10.45 -11.36 -16.13
CA ASP A 143 -11.55 -10.53 -16.61
C ASP A 143 -12.85 -11.04 -15.99
N ALA A 144 -13.54 -10.19 -15.24
CA ALA A 144 -14.79 -10.54 -14.58
C ALA A 144 -15.79 -9.40 -14.71
N TYR A 145 -16.97 -9.70 -15.27
CA TYR A 145 -18.11 -8.78 -15.33
C TYR A 145 -17.83 -7.45 -16.05
N ASP A 146 -17.13 -7.48 -17.19
CA ASP A 146 -16.77 -6.31 -18.02
C ASP A 146 -15.91 -5.24 -17.31
N ILE A 147 -15.30 -5.60 -16.17
CA ILE A 147 -14.27 -4.82 -15.49
C ILE A 147 -12.97 -5.62 -15.48
N LEU A 148 -11.87 -4.93 -15.74
CA LEU A 148 -10.55 -5.52 -15.52
C LEU A 148 -10.32 -5.67 -14.01
N ALA A 149 -10.26 -6.93 -13.55
CA ALA A 149 -9.97 -7.28 -12.17
C ALA A 149 -8.67 -8.09 -12.08
N ALA A 150 -7.72 -7.64 -11.28
CA ALA A 150 -6.46 -8.34 -11.07
C ALA A 150 -5.82 -7.86 -9.77
N SER A 151 -4.70 -8.46 -9.38
CA SER A 151 -3.89 -7.89 -8.31
C SER A 151 -3.50 -6.44 -8.65
N PHE A 152 -3.37 -5.60 -7.62
CA PHE A 152 -2.92 -4.20 -7.81
C PHE A 152 -1.61 -4.13 -8.59
N HIS A 153 -0.69 -5.07 -8.33
CA HIS A 153 0.60 -5.14 -8.98
C HIS A 153 0.49 -5.52 -10.44
N THR A 154 -0.42 -6.41 -10.84
CA THR A 154 -0.67 -6.72 -12.25
C THR A 154 -1.32 -5.53 -12.97
N LEU A 155 -2.33 -4.89 -12.38
CA LEU A 155 -3.05 -3.78 -12.99
C LEU A 155 -2.14 -2.60 -13.36
N ARG A 156 -1.20 -2.24 -12.46
CA ARG A 156 -0.35 -1.06 -12.66
C ARG A 156 0.58 -1.19 -13.86
N TYR A 157 0.93 -2.39 -14.34
CA TYR A 157 1.92 -2.57 -15.41
C TYR A 157 1.51 -1.89 -16.72
N ALA A 158 0.22 -1.89 -17.04
CA ALA A 158 -0.33 -1.19 -18.21
C ALA A 158 -0.14 0.33 -18.14
N TYR A 159 0.07 0.87 -16.94
CA TYR A 159 0.21 2.29 -16.64
C TYR A 159 1.66 2.71 -16.33
N ALA A 160 2.61 1.79 -16.42
CA ALA A 160 4.02 2.07 -16.16
C ALA A 160 4.57 3.15 -17.13
N PRO A 161 5.18 4.23 -16.62
CA PRO A 161 5.86 5.23 -17.46
C PRO A 161 6.89 4.57 -18.38
N LYS A 162 7.04 5.08 -19.61
CA LYS A 162 7.89 4.44 -20.64
C LYS A 162 9.32 4.15 -20.17
N ARG A 163 9.90 5.01 -19.33
CA ARG A 163 11.25 4.81 -18.78
C ARG A 163 11.28 3.68 -17.75
N VAL A 164 10.32 3.67 -16.83
CA VAL A 164 10.16 2.61 -15.81
C VAL A 164 9.89 1.26 -16.44
N ARG A 165 8.95 1.19 -17.39
CA ARG A 165 8.53 -0.05 -18.04
C ARG A 165 9.69 -0.85 -18.67
N LYS A 166 10.75 -0.18 -19.16
CA LYS A 166 11.93 -0.86 -19.75
C LYS A 166 12.79 -1.60 -18.71
N LYS A 167 12.71 -1.18 -17.45
CA LYS A 167 13.49 -1.72 -16.33
C LYS A 167 12.66 -2.59 -15.40
N LEU A 168 11.34 -2.54 -15.52
CA LEU A 168 10.40 -3.26 -14.65
C LEU A 168 10.50 -4.77 -14.88
N LEU A 169 10.54 -5.52 -13.78
CA LEU A 169 10.41 -6.97 -13.71
C LEU A 169 9.39 -7.33 -12.62
N PRO A 170 8.74 -8.51 -12.72
CA PRO A 170 8.82 -9.48 -13.82
C PRO A 170 8.25 -8.98 -15.15
N ASP A 171 8.62 -9.58 -16.27
CA ASP A 171 7.73 -9.49 -17.43
C ASP A 171 6.54 -10.40 -17.15
N LEU A 172 5.30 -9.93 -17.36
CA LEU A 172 4.11 -10.74 -17.10
C LEU A 172 4.11 -12.03 -17.93
N VAL A 173 4.83 -12.06 -19.06
CA VAL A 173 5.03 -13.28 -19.86
C VAL A 173 5.80 -14.38 -19.11
N ASP A 174 6.70 -14.01 -18.18
CA ASP A 174 7.48 -14.97 -17.39
C ASP A 174 6.58 -15.77 -16.42
N PHE A 175 5.36 -15.30 -16.16
CA PHE A 175 4.36 -15.97 -15.33
C PHE A 175 3.29 -16.71 -16.15
N GLN A 176 3.40 -16.76 -17.47
CA GLN A 176 2.50 -17.57 -18.29
C GLN A 176 2.69 -19.07 -17.96
N GLY A 177 1.60 -19.73 -17.57
CA GLY A 177 1.60 -21.15 -17.20
C GLY A 177 2.09 -21.45 -15.77
N VAL A 178 2.49 -20.43 -15.00
CA VAL A 178 2.74 -20.61 -13.56
C VAL A 178 1.42 -20.90 -12.86
N GLY A 179 1.40 -21.95 -12.03
CA GLY A 179 0.19 -22.33 -11.29
C GLY A 179 -0.13 -21.37 -10.14
N ALA A 180 -1.37 -21.41 -9.67
CA ALA A 180 -1.89 -20.47 -8.66
C ALA A 180 -1.36 -20.71 -7.24
N SER A 181 -0.71 -21.85 -6.96
CA SER A 181 -0.24 -22.14 -5.60
C SER A 181 0.90 -21.22 -5.17
N ARG A 182 0.94 -20.89 -3.87
CA ARG A 182 1.98 -20.03 -3.28
C ARG A 182 3.39 -20.52 -3.59
N TYR A 183 3.65 -21.82 -3.47
CA TYR A 183 4.97 -22.39 -3.75
C TYR A 183 5.35 -22.34 -5.22
N GLN A 184 4.41 -22.57 -6.16
CA GLN A 184 4.69 -22.40 -7.59
C GLN A 184 5.10 -20.97 -7.93
N LYS A 185 4.42 -19.98 -7.32
CA LYS A 185 4.75 -18.56 -7.48
C LYS A 185 6.12 -18.22 -6.88
N ILE A 186 6.43 -18.73 -5.68
CA ILE A 186 7.77 -18.57 -5.07
C ILE A 186 8.86 -19.15 -5.97
N HIS A 187 8.65 -20.37 -6.49
CA HIS A 187 9.60 -20.98 -7.44
C HIS A 187 9.75 -20.15 -8.72
N ALA A 188 8.67 -19.57 -9.26
CA ALA A 188 8.75 -18.68 -10.40
C ALA A 188 9.60 -17.42 -10.12
N PHE A 189 9.46 -16.82 -8.93
CA PHE A 189 10.33 -15.70 -8.53
C PHE A 189 11.78 -16.12 -8.35
N ILE A 190 12.06 -17.33 -7.83
CA ILE A 190 13.42 -17.85 -7.76
C ILE A 190 14.00 -18.00 -9.17
N MET A 191 13.26 -18.59 -10.11
CA MET A 191 13.69 -18.72 -11.51
C MET A 191 13.95 -17.35 -12.16
N LEU A 192 13.17 -16.33 -11.82
CA LEU A 192 13.42 -14.96 -12.27
C LEU A 192 14.70 -14.36 -11.69
N LEU A 193 14.98 -14.60 -10.42
CA LEU A 193 16.25 -14.20 -9.80
C LEU A 193 17.44 -14.90 -10.46
N GLU A 194 17.30 -16.18 -10.81
CA GLU A 194 18.33 -16.92 -11.56
C GLU A 194 18.52 -16.38 -12.98
N LYS A 195 17.42 -16.02 -13.65
CA LYS A 195 17.43 -15.53 -15.03
C LYS A 195 17.93 -14.10 -15.16
N TYR A 196 17.49 -13.21 -14.27
CA TYR A 196 17.68 -11.76 -14.39
C TYR A 196 18.50 -11.14 -13.27
N GLY A 197 18.87 -11.90 -12.22
CA GLY A 197 19.43 -11.34 -10.99
C GLY A 197 20.68 -10.49 -11.20
N SER A 198 21.53 -10.83 -12.17
CA SER A 198 22.71 -10.03 -12.53
C SER A 198 22.37 -8.62 -13.02
N GLU A 199 21.17 -8.39 -13.55
CA GLU A 199 20.68 -7.07 -13.97
C GLU A 199 19.88 -6.33 -12.87
N VAL A 200 19.47 -7.03 -11.81
CA VAL A 200 18.61 -6.48 -10.75
C VAL A 200 19.42 -5.59 -9.81
N GLU A 201 19.01 -4.32 -9.72
CA GLU A 201 19.58 -3.37 -8.74
C GLU A 201 18.62 -3.08 -7.59
N VAL A 202 17.31 -3.28 -7.79
CA VAL A 202 16.28 -3.01 -6.76
C VAL A 202 15.28 -4.15 -6.71
N ILE A 203 14.95 -4.61 -5.50
CA ILE A 203 13.86 -5.54 -5.24
C ILE A 203 12.80 -4.85 -4.39
N PHE A 204 11.55 -4.84 -4.85
CA PHE A 204 10.37 -4.45 -4.10
C PHE A 204 9.64 -5.70 -3.64
N VAL A 205 9.52 -5.90 -2.33
CA VAL A 205 8.97 -7.15 -1.80
C VAL A 205 8.47 -6.99 -0.37
N ARG A 206 7.46 -7.78 -0.01
CA ARG A 206 7.00 -7.89 1.39
C ARG A 206 8.03 -8.67 2.22
N PRO A 207 8.42 -8.21 3.42
CA PRO A 207 9.45 -8.88 4.25
C PRO A 207 9.22 -10.38 4.41
N GLN A 208 7.97 -10.79 4.61
CA GLN A 208 7.57 -12.18 4.69
C GLN A 208 8.01 -12.95 3.44
N ILE A 209 7.53 -12.55 2.25
CA ILE A 209 7.82 -13.24 0.97
C ILE A 209 9.32 -13.32 0.71
N PHE A 210 10.08 -12.26 1.06
CA PHE A 210 11.53 -12.27 0.88
C PHE A 210 12.22 -13.32 1.75
N SER A 211 11.79 -13.45 3.02
CA SER A 211 12.21 -14.55 3.90
C SER A 211 11.78 -15.90 3.33
N GLU A 212 10.60 -16.00 2.72
CA GLU A 212 10.14 -17.25 2.14
C GLU A 212 10.97 -17.73 0.96
N ILE A 213 11.32 -16.81 0.07
CA ILE A 213 12.20 -17.08 -1.07
C ILE A 213 13.55 -17.59 -0.57
N SER A 214 14.14 -16.95 0.45
CA SER A 214 15.41 -17.39 1.04
C SER A 214 15.35 -18.84 1.53
N LEU A 215 14.29 -19.20 2.24
CA LEU A 215 14.12 -20.54 2.82
C LEU A 215 13.84 -21.61 1.74
N VAL A 216 12.98 -21.31 0.76
CA VAL A 216 12.69 -22.25 -0.34
C VAL A 216 13.92 -22.44 -1.23
N LEU A 217 14.68 -21.38 -1.49
CA LEU A 217 15.95 -21.47 -2.21
C LEU A 217 16.95 -22.33 -1.44
N ALA A 218 17.07 -22.14 -0.13
CA ALA A 218 17.98 -22.94 0.69
C ALA A 218 17.60 -24.43 0.71
N GLN A 219 16.30 -24.72 0.76
CA GLN A 219 15.79 -26.09 0.66
C GLN A 219 16.11 -26.71 -0.70
N ARG A 220 15.97 -25.94 -1.80
CA ARG A 220 16.25 -26.41 -3.15
C ARG A 220 17.72 -26.73 -3.37
N GLU A 221 18.62 -25.90 -2.85
CA GLU A 221 20.07 -26.08 -3.01
C GLU A 221 20.72 -27.00 -1.96
N GLY A 222 19.98 -27.38 -0.91
CA GLY A 222 20.52 -28.15 0.22
C GLY A 222 21.53 -27.37 1.08
N ARG A 223 21.60 -26.04 0.91
CA ARG A 223 22.48 -25.14 1.66
C ARG A 223 21.89 -23.73 1.67
N TYR A 224 22.36 -22.89 2.59
CA TYR A 224 22.02 -21.47 2.53
C TYR A 224 22.61 -20.79 1.27
N VAL A 225 21.81 -19.94 0.63
CA VAL A 225 22.20 -19.17 -0.57
C VAL A 225 21.96 -17.69 -0.30
N PRO A 226 23.02 -16.90 -0.07
CA PRO A 226 22.91 -15.44 -0.02
C PRO A 226 22.41 -14.88 -1.34
N ILE A 227 21.58 -13.83 -1.30
CA ILE A 227 21.00 -13.20 -2.49
C ILE A 227 22.07 -12.73 -3.47
N LYS A 228 23.28 -12.37 -2.98
CA LYS A 228 24.38 -11.89 -3.82
C LYS A 228 24.82 -12.92 -4.87
N GLU A 229 24.63 -14.21 -4.62
CA GLU A 229 24.92 -15.25 -5.61
C GLU A 229 24.01 -15.12 -6.85
N LEU A 230 22.77 -14.64 -6.67
CA LEU A 230 21.80 -14.42 -7.74
C LEU A 230 21.82 -12.97 -8.24
N CYS A 231 21.84 -12.01 -7.32
CA CYS A 231 21.79 -10.57 -7.58
C CYS A 231 23.06 -9.86 -7.09
N PRO A 232 24.21 -10.04 -7.77
CA PRO A 232 25.49 -9.45 -7.35
C PRO A 232 25.48 -7.91 -7.36
N ASN A 233 24.59 -7.30 -8.14
CA ASN A 233 24.45 -5.85 -8.30
C ASN A 233 23.30 -5.24 -7.47
N LEU A 234 22.71 -6.00 -6.54
CA LEU A 234 21.62 -5.51 -5.70
C LEU A 234 22.07 -4.32 -4.82
N LYS A 235 21.46 -3.16 -5.04
CA LYS A 235 21.74 -1.92 -4.31
C LYS A 235 20.70 -1.60 -3.26
N LEU A 236 19.43 -1.95 -3.53
CA LEU A 236 18.32 -1.55 -2.68
C LEU A 236 17.27 -2.65 -2.53
N PHE A 237 16.91 -2.91 -1.29
CA PHE A 237 15.75 -3.69 -0.90
C PHE A 237 14.66 -2.74 -0.41
N VAL A 238 13.58 -2.63 -1.18
CA VAL A 238 12.41 -1.80 -0.86
C VAL A 238 11.34 -2.72 -0.26
N HIS A 239 10.86 -2.41 0.94
CA HIS A 239 9.80 -3.16 1.59
C HIS A 239 8.56 -2.31 1.84
N TYR A 240 7.41 -2.94 1.65
CA TYR A 240 6.08 -2.39 1.94
C TYR A 240 5.86 -2.36 3.45
N GLY A 241 4.99 -1.45 3.92
CA GLY A 241 4.75 -1.00 5.30
C GLY A 241 4.34 -2.05 6.33
N GLU A 242 4.73 -3.30 6.17
CA GLU A 242 4.68 -4.32 7.20
C GLU A 242 5.87 -4.15 8.16
N ASN A 243 5.74 -4.67 9.37
CA ASN A 243 6.84 -4.69 10.31
C ASN A 243 7.91 -5.67 9.82
N ILE A 244 9.12 -5.17 9.60
CA ILE A 244 10.26 -6.00 9.19
C ILE A 244 10.84 -6.80 10.36
N ALA A 245 10.56 -6.42 11.60
CA ALA A 245 11.20 -6.98 12.79
C ALA A 245 11.12 -8.51 12.89
N PRO A 246 9.97 -9.18 12.63
CA PRO A 246 9.85 -10.64 12.70
C PRO A 246 10.80 -11.37 11.74
N TYR A 247 11.04 -10.78 10.57
CA TYR A 247 11.82 -11.37 9.48
C TYR A 247 13.26 -10.90 9.44
N LYS A 248 13.64 -9.97 10.33
CA LYS A 248 14.91 -9.25 10.29
C LYS A 248 16.13 -10.16 10.19
N GLN A 249 16.16 -11.24 10.98
CA GLN A 249 17.30 -12.16 10.97
C GLN A 249 17.41 -12.94 9.65
N SER A 250 16.29 -13.48 9.16
CA SER A 250 16.26 -14.20 7.88
C SER A 250 16.64 -13.29 6.71
N ILE A 251 16.12 -12.05 6.69
CA ILE A 251 16.47 -11.06 5.68
C ILE A 251 17.95 -10.65 5.78
N PHE A 252 18.47 -10.48 7.00
CA PHE A 252 19.88 -10.14 7.23
C PHE A 252 20.81 -11.22 6.70
N GLU A 253 20.55 -12.49 6.99
CA GLU A 253 21.31 -13.59 6.40
C GLU A 253 21.17 -13.60 4.88
N PHE A 254 19.99 -13.27 4.33
CA PHE A 254 19.77 -13.37 2.88
C PHE A 254 20.53 -12.28 2.14
N LEU A 255 20.61 -11.10 2.74
CA LEU A 255 21.40 -9.98 2.24
C LEU A 255 22.91 -10.11 2.55
N LYS A 256 23.36 -11.18 3.20
CA LYS A 256 24.75 -11.32 3.64
C LYS A 256 25.75 -11.16 2.48
N GLY A 257 26.70 -10.25 2.68
CA GLY A 257 27.74 -9.93 1.70
C GLY A 257 27.29 -9.03 0.55
N ALA A 258 25.99 -8.75 0.39
CA ALA A 258 25.48 -7.78 -0.57
C ALA A 258 25.67 -6.34 -0.04
N SER A 259 26.08 -5.43 -0.92
CA SER A 259 26.15 -4.00 -0.62
C SER A 259 24.77 -3.35 -0.80
N CYS A 260 23.78 -3.87 -0.07
CA CYS A 260 22.37 -3.53 -0.23
C CYS A 260 21.88 -2.66 0.93
N GLN A 261 21.25 -1.54 0.59
CA GLN A 261 20.52 -0.69 1.56
C GLN A 261 19.05 -1.12 1.65
N ARG A 262 18.33 -0.54 2.63
CA ARG A 262 16.88 -0.77 2.81
C ARG A 262 16.12 0.54 2.68
N MET A 263 14.98 0.49 2.00
CA MET A 263 13.99 1.56 1.94
C MET A 263 12.61 1.04 2.30
N GLN A 264 11.86 1.80 3.10
CA GLN A 264 10.48 1.53 3.48
C GLN A 264 9.53 2.39 2.65
N ILE A 265 8.41 1.80 2.24
CA ILE A 265 7.27 2.48 1.65
C ILE A 265 5.97 1.99 2.28
N ILE A 266 4.94 2.83 2.35
CA ILE A 266 3.57 2.44 2.67
C ILE A 266 2.77 2.56 1.38
N ALA A 267 2.29 1.44 0.85
CA ALA A 267 1.49 1.41 -0.36
C ALA A 267 0.38 0.36 -0.22
N HIS A 268 -0.80 0.71 -0.70
CA HIS A 268 -2.01 -0.08 -0.64
C HIS A 268 -2.81 0.14 -1.94
N PRO A 269 -3.80 -0.70 -2.31
CA PRO A 269 -4.70 -0.38 -3.42
C PRO A 269 -5.40 0.98 -3.33
N SER A 270 -5.52 1.54 -2.12
CA SER A 270 -6.01 2.92 -1.92
C SER A 270 -5.03 4.00 -2.37
N GLY A 271 -3.74 3.67 -2.53
CA GLY A 271 -2.68 4.52 -3.10
C GLY A 271 -1.29 4.29 -2.48
N LEU A 272 -0.28 4.94 -3.06
CA LEU A 272 1.04 5.09 -2.42
C LEU A 272 0.91 6.15 -1.33
N LEU A 273 1.02 5.73 -0.06
CA LEU A 273 0.76 6.62 1.08
C LEU A 273 2.01 7.37 1.52
N ALA A 274 3.13 6.67 1.72
CA ALA A 274 4.35 7.27 2.23
C ALA A 274 5.61 6.54 1.75
N TYR A 275 6.76 7.21 1.75
CA TYR A 275 8.04 6.61 1.37
C TYR A 275 9.24 7.29 2.03
N GLN A 276 10.35 6.57 2.20
CA GLN A 276 11.61 7.20 2.64
C GLN A 276 12.26 7.98 1.49
N ASP A 277 12.34 9.31 1.59
CA ASP A 277 13.04 10.16 0.61
C ASP A 277 14.56 10.24 0.86
N SER A 278 15.02 9.77 2.02
CA SER A 278 16.42 9.69 2.42
C SER A 278 16.74 8.36 3.11
N LEU A 279 17.77 7.66 2.62
CA LEU A 279 18.26 6.42 3.23
C LEU A 279 19.10 6.66 4.49
N TYR A 280 19.51 7.91 4.74
CA TYR A 280 20.16 8.30 6.00
C TYR A 280 19.16 8.42 7.16
N GLU A 281 17.90 8.73 6.86
CA GLU A 281 16.82 8.90 7.84
C GLU A 281 16.02 7.60 7.97
N LYS A 282 16.47 6.70 8.85
CA LYS A 282 15.80 5.43 9.09
C LYS A 282 14.39 5.64 9.68
N ASN A 283 13.39 5.00 9.08
CA ASN A 283 11.99 4.92 9.54
C ASN A 283 11.21 6.24 9.49
N ILE A 284 11.75 7.29 8.86
CA ILE A 284 11.05 8.54 8.59
C ILE A 284 10.55 8.50 7.14
N LEU A 285 9.25 8.69 6.96
CA LEU A 285 8.56 8.59 5.68
C LEU A 285 7.95 9.94 5.31
N THR A 286 8.13 10.38 4.08
CA THR A 286 7.41 11.50 3.51
C THR A 286 6.04 11.02 3.04
N LEU A 287 4.98 11.67 3.53
CA LEU A 287 3.62 11.38 3.12
C LEU A 287 3.38 12.00 1.74
N THR A 288 2.75 11.25 0.83
CA THR A 288 2.45 11.72 -0.53
C THR A 288 1.42 12.86 -0.46
N GLY A 289 1.60 13.91 -1.28
CA GLY A 289 0.85 15.16 -1.15
C GLY A 289 -0.20 15.38 -2.25
N ASP A 290 0.10 14.97 -3.47
CA ASP A 290 -0.69 15.22 -4.68
C ASP A 290 -0.95 13.96 -5.53
N GLU A 291 -0.47 12.80 -5.05
CA GLU A 291 -0.53 11.50 -5.72
C GLU A 291 -1.91 10.82 -5.67
N GLY A 292 -2.99 11.59 -5.48
CA GLY A 292 -4.36 11.12 -5.62
C GLY A 292 -4.99 10.55 -4.35
N VAL A 293 -4.33 10.69 -3.19
CA VAL A 293 -4.83 10.28 -1.87
C VAL A 293 -5.00 11.48 -0.94
N PHE A 294 -6.23 11.72 -0.50
CA PHE A 294 -6.56 12.66 0.57
C PHE A 294 -6.53 11.93 1.92
N TYR A 295 -5.91 12.54 2.93
CA TYR A 295 -5.72 11.96 4.27
C TYR A 295 -6.60 12.60 5.33
N GLU A 296 -7.17 11.73 6.15
CA GLU A 296 -7.74 12.06 7.44
C GLU A 296 -7.00 11.30 8.54
N PHE A 297 -6.91 11.93 9.71
CA PHE A 297 -6.11 11.47 10.83
C PHE A 297 -7.01 11.27 12.04
N ILE A 298 -7.17 10.01 12.47
CA ILE A 298 -7.96 9.65 13.64
C ILE A 298 -7.01 9.46 14.81
N PRO A 299 -7.11 10.24 15.90
CA PRO A 299 -6.21 10.08 17.04
C PRO A 299 -6.27 8.64 17.57
N VAL A 300 -5.11 8.02 17.85
CA VAL A 300 -5.07 6.66 18.43
C VAL A 300 -5.83 6.60 19.77
N SER A 301 -5.91 7.71 20.51
CA SER A 301 -6.76 7.84 21.71
C SER A 301 -8.25 7.62 21.47
N ASP A 302 -8.70 7.64 20.21
CA ASP A 302 -10.10 7.40 19.81
C ASP A 302 -10.33 5.93 19.39
N LEU A 303 -9.32 5.08 19.51
CA LEU A 303 -9.45 3.63 19.42
C LEU A 303 -9.90 3.04 20.77
N LYS A 304 -10.66 1.96 20.69
CA LYS A 304 -10.91 1.04 21.80
C LYS A 304 -9.71 0.11 21.98
N GLU A 305 -9.71 -0.65 23.07
CA GLU A 305 -8.66 -1.65 23.34
C GLU A 305 -8.55 -2.71 22.24
N ASP A 306 -9.67 -3.02 21.56
CA ASP A 306 -9.72 -3.97 20.46
C ASP A 306 -9.25 -3.39 19.11
N GLY A 307 -8.74 -2.15 19.10
CA GLY A 307 -8.30 -1.47 17.88
C GLY A 307 -9.43 -0.85 17.05
N SER A 308 -10.70 -1.11 17.38
CA SER A 308 -11.84 -0.52 16.68
C SER A 308 -12.08 0.93 17.09
N LEU A 309 -12.75 1.70 16.23
CA LEU A 309 -13.09 3.09 16.51
C LEU A 309 -14.16 3.22 17.61
N LYS A 310 -13.98 4.19 18.51
CA LYS A 310 -15.01 4.62 19.46
C LYS A 310 -16.19 5.24 18.72
N LYS A 311 -17.39 5.25 19.35
CA LYS A 311 -18.61 5.83 18.75
C LYS A 311 -18.46 7.31 18.36
N HIS A 312 -17.73 8.09 19.15
CA HIS A 312 -17.51 9.52 18.95
C HIS A 312 -16.02 9.79 18.71
N PHE A 313 -15.48 9.21 17.64
CA PHE A 313 -14.10 9.41 17.21
C PHE A 313 -13.95 10.75 16.47
N ARG A 314 -12.77 11.34 16.55
CA ARG A 314 -12.44 12.59 15.85
C ARG A 314 -11.78 12.28 14.52
N ARG A 315 -12.18 12.99 13.46
CA ARG A 315 -11.54 13.00 12.14
C ARG A 315 -10.84 14.33 11.94
N LYS A 316 -9.54 14.31 11.64
CA LYS A 316 -8.74 15.52 11.46
C LYS A 316 -8.20 15.59 10.05
N HIS A 317 -8.24 16.76 9.41
CA HIS A 317 -7.45 16.99 8.21
C HIS A 317 -5.99 17.32 8.58
N ALA A 318 -5.09 17.33 7.58
CA ALA A 318 -3.66 17.53 7.78
C ALA A 318 -3.28 18.82 8.55
N GLY A 319 -4.11 19.87 8.52
CA GLY A 319 -3.88 21.12 9.24
C GLY A 319 -4.22 21.07 10.75
N GLN A 320 -4.78 19.95 11.23
CA GLN A 320 -5.26 19.79 12.61
C GLN A 320 -4.45 18.76 13.43
N VAL A 321 -3.42 18.16 12.82
CA VAL A 321 -2.55 17.18 13.47
C VAL A 321 -1.47 17.86 14.31
N LYS A 322 -0.79 17.08 15.17
CA LYS A 322 0.28 17.58 16.02
C LYS A 322 1.49 16.65 15.95
N THR A 323 2.69 17.23 15.84
CA THR A 323 3.95 16.49 15.94
C THR A 323 4.02 15.67 17.24
N GLY A 324 4.62 14.48 17.16
CA GLY A 324 4.75 13.51 18.25
C GLY A 324 3.45 12.79 18.63
N HIS A 325 2.35 13.02 17.92
CA HIS A 325 1.09 12.32 18.16
C HIS A 325 0.85 11.27 17.09
N SER A 326 0.27 10.14 17.51
CA SER A 326 -0.07 9.02 16.63
C SER A 326 -1.53 9.06 16.17
N TYR A 327 -1.74 8.72 14.92
CA TYR A 327 -3.03 8.72 14.25
C TYR A 327 -3.18 7.46 13.40
N VAL A 328 -4.39 6.90 13.37
CA VAL A 328 -4.81 6.00 12.30
C VAL A 328 -5.10 6.83 11.07
N LEU A 329 -4.60 6.39 9.92
CA LEU A 329 -4.91 7.00 8.63
C LEU A 329 -6.26 6.49 8.12
N ALA A 330 -7.07 7.43 7.65
CA ALA A 330 -8.15 7.13 6.73
C ALA A 330 -7.95 7.94 5.45
N VAL A 331 -8.44 7.40 4.35
CA VAL A 331 -8.17 7.94 3.03
C VAL A 331 -9.42 8.06 2.18
N SER A 332 -9.42 9.09 1.36
CA SER A 332 -10.29 9.19 0.19
C SER A 332 -9.42 9.40 -1.04
N ASN A 333 -9.77 8.81 -2.19
CA ASN A 333 -8.89 8.83 -3.35
C ASN A 333 -9.61 9.17 -4.66
N THR A 334 -8.82 9.43 -5.71
CA THR A 334 -9.35 9.81 -7.03
C THR A 334 -10.10 8.68 -7.75
N ALA A 335 -9.96 7.42 -7.29
CA ALA A 335 -10.79 6.31 -7.78
C ALA A 335 -12.18 6.28 -7.13
N GLY A 336 -12.46 7.23 -6.24
CA GLY A 336 -13.74 7.43 -5.56
C GLY A 336 -13.97 6.52 -4.37
N LEU A 337 -12.92 5.87 -3.85
CA LEU A 337 -12.93 5.33 -2.50
C LEU A 337 -13.03 6.52 -1.53
N LEU A 338 -14.08 6.58 -0.72
CA LEU A 338 -14.32 7.67 0.23
C LEU A 338 -14.40 7.13 1.65
N GLY A 339 -13.71 7.77 2.60
CA GLY A 339 -13.77 7.43 4.02
C GLY A 339 -13.24 6.03 4.37
N TYR A 340 -12.23 5.53 3.65
CA TYR A 340 -11.66 4.21 3.92
C TYR A 340 -10.69 4.27 5.10
N ASN A 341 -10.97 3.54 6.17
CA ASN A 341 -10.02 3.31 7.26
C ASN A 341 -8.90 2.38 6.76
N THR A 342 -7.66 2.87 6.68
CA THR A 342 -6.53 2.02 6.26
C THR A 342 -5.96 1.21 7.42
N GLU A 343 -6.31 1.58 8.65
CA GLU A 343 -5.79 1.01 9.89
C GLU A 343 -4.30 1.22 10.10
N GLU A 344 -3.62 1.93 9.18
CA GLU A 344 -2.21 2.27 9.29
C GLU A 344 -2.04 3.32 10.39
N ILE A 345 -1.24 3.02 11.41
CA ILE A 345 -0.90 3.96 12.47
C ILE A 345 0.39 4.67 12.11
N VAL A 346 0.35 5.99 12.13
CA VAL A 346 1.53 6.84 11.91
C VAL A 346 1.66 7.87 13.02
N GLU A 347 2.89 8.17 13.42
CA GLU A 347 3.23 9.30 14.27
C GLU A 347 3.70 10.47 13.42
N ILE A 348 3.17 11.67 13.67
CA ILE A 348 3.60 12.88 12.95
C ILE A 348 5.01 13.26 13.40
N TYR A 349 5.95 13.20 12.47
CA TYR A 349 7.35 13.57 12.71
C TYR A 349 7.61 15.06 12.42
N SER A 350 7.07 15.55 11.31
CA SER A 350 7.09 16.97 10.93
C SER A 350 5.87 17.28 10.07
N THR A 351 5.39 18.53 10.08
CA THR A 351 4.35 19.01 9.17
C THR A 351 4.92 19.75 7.96
N GLU A 352 6.19 20.17 8.01
CA GLU A 352 6.90 20.88 6.93
C GLU A 352 8.38 20.44 6.88
N PRO A 353 8.79 19.59 5.91
CA PRO A 353 7.93 18.77 5.06
C PRO A 353 7.08 17.78 5.87
N PHE A 354 5.93 17.35 5.32
CA PHE A 354 5.02 16.46 6.03
C PHE A 354 5.59 15.04 6.09
N LYS A 355 6.14 14.69 7.26
CA LYS A 355 6.85 13.45 7.51
C LYS A 355 6.21 12.69 8.67
N VAL A 356 6.22 11.38 8.56
CA VAL A 356 5.63 10.46 9.53
C VAL A 356 6.55 9.30 9.86
N VAL A 357 6.36 8.71 11.03
CA VAL A 357 6.97 7.43 11.42
C VAL A 357 5.86 6.37 11.46
N TYR A 358 6.05 5.29 10.72
CA TYR A 358 5.11 4.17 10.75
C TYR A 358 5.15 3.42 12.08
N LYS A 359 3.99 3.07 12.64
CA LYS A 359 3.85 2.43 13.95
C LYS A 359 3.14 1.06 13.92
N GLY A 360 2.75 0.56 12.75
CA GLY A 360 1.99 -0.68 12.61
C GLY A 360 0.54 -0.45 12.20
N ARG A 361 -0.28 -1.50 12.27
CA ARG A 361 -1.73 -1.43 12.01
C ARG A 361 -2.55 -1.50 13.30
N SER A 362 -3.75 -0.91 13.28
CA SER A 362 -4.70 -0.93 14.40
C SER A 362 -5.54 -2.19 14.48
N GLU A 363 -5.64 -2.98 13.41
CA GLU A 363 -6.42 -4.23 13.38
C GLU A 363 -5.93 -5.22 14.45
N ASN A 364 -6.81 -6.08 14.97
CA ASN A 364 -6.48 -7.20 15.86
C ASN A 364 -6.58 -8.53 15.10
N LEU A 365 -5.61 -9.43 15.27
CA LEU A 365 -5.81 -10.84 14.91
C LEU A 365 -6.58 -11.51 16.05
N ASP A 366 -7.91 -11.51 15.95
CA ASP A 366 -8.78 -12.16 16.94
C ASP A 366 -9.52 -13.35 16.32
N TYR A 367 -8.76 -14.38 15.89
CA TYR A 367 -9.34 -15.60 15.29
C TYR A 367 -9.85 -16.60 16.35
N PHE A 368 -9.36 -16.51 17.60
CA PHE A 368 -9.69 -17.43 18.70
C PHE A 368 -10.12 -16.76 20.03
N GLY A 369 -10.34 -15.44 20.08
CA GLY A 369 -10.67 -14.72 21.32
C GLY A 369 -9.45 -14.31 22.16
N GLU A 370 -8.26 -14.37 21.57
CA GLU A 370 -6.97 -14.14 22.21
C GLU A 370 -6.64 -12.65 22.34
N LYS A 371 -7.34 -11.78 21.60
CA LYS A 371 -7.12 -10.33 21.56
C LYS A 371 -5.66 -9.95 21.25
N ILE A 372 -5.03 -10.68 20.34
CA ILE A 372 -3.63 -10.41 19.96
C ILE A 372 -3.60 -9.34 18.86
N GLN A 373 -2.94 -8.22 19.15
CA GLN A 373 -2.61 -7.20 18.16
C GLN A 373 -1.55 -7.77 17.19
N PRO A 374 -1.63 -7.57 15.87
CA PRO A 374 -0.62 -7.97 14.89
C PRO A 374 0.77 -7.51 15.31
N PHE A 375 0.93 -6.28 15.82
CA PHE A 375 2.23 -5.83 16.31
C PHE A 375 2.73 -6.64 17.53
N MET A 376 1.83 -7.13 18.40
CA MET A 376 2.19 -8.00 19.51
C MET A 376 2.59 -9.40 19.03
N LEU A 377 1.88 -9.94 18.03
CA LEU A 377 2.25 -11.20 17.39
C LEU A 377 3.60 -11.07 16.69
N GLU A 378 3.80 -10.01 15.92
CA GLU A 378 5.07 -9.69 15.28
C GLU A 378 6.19 -9.54 16.32
N HIS A 379 5.94 -8.86 17.44
CA HIS A 379 6.89 -8.74 18.53
C HIS A 379 7.18 -10.10 19.20
N LEU A 380 6.17 -10.93 19.42
CA LEU A 380 6.32 -12.29 19.94
C LEU A 380 7.17 -13.14 18.99
N ILE A 381 6.88 -13.12 17.69
CA ILE A 381 7.66 -13.83 16.67
C ILE A 381 9.10 -13.31 16.65
N GLU A 382 9.30 -12.00 16.74
CA GLU A 382 10.63 -11.39 16.83
C GLU A 382 11.40 -11.92 18.06
N GLU A 383 10.79 -11.89 19.25
CA GLU A 383 11.42 -12.38 20.48
C GLU A 383 11.73 -13.88 20.40
N LEU A 384 10.78 -14.70 19.93
CA LEU A 384 11.02 -16.13 19.74
C LEU A 384 12.16 -16.38 18.75
N ASN A 385 12.21 -15.66 17.63
CA ASN A 385 13.29 -15.79 16.65
C ASN A 385 14.66 -15.38 17.21
N LYS A 386 14.74 -14.41 18.14
CA LYS A 386 15.98 -14.10 18.87
C LYS A 386 16.45 -15.30 19.71
N TYR A 387 15.55 -15.99 20.42
CA TYR A 387 15.91 -17.16 21.23
C TYR A 387 16.26 -18.40 20.40
N PHE A 388 15.58 -18.62 19.27
CA PHE A 388 15.80 -19.78 18.41
C PHE A 388 16.94 -19.62 17.40
N THR A 389 17.59 -18.45 17.34
CA THR A 389 18.68 -18.18 16.38
C THR A 389 19.78 -19.24 16.47
N ASN A 390 20.12 -19.74 17.67
CA ASN A 390 21.17 -20.74 17.87
C ASN A 390 20.79 -22.16 17.39
N TYR A 391 19.52 -22.41 17.08
CA TYR A 391 19.00 -23.71 16.66
C TYR A 391 18.79 -23.80 15.14
N ASN A 392 19.16 -22.77 14.37
CA ASN A 392 18.89 -22.67 12.92
C ASN A 392 17.41 -22.91 12.57
N PHE A 393 16.51 -22.49 13.45
CA PHE A 393 15.06 -22.62 13.31
C PHE A 393 14.43 -21.22 13.36
N TYR A 394 13.44 -20.98 12.49
CA TYR A 394 12.73 -19.70 12.40
C TYR A 394 11.22 -19.94 12.44
N ILE A 395 10.54 -19.24 13.34
CA ILE A 395 9.09 -19.22 13.42
C ILE A 395 8.58 -18.17 12.43
N ARG A 396 7.60 -18.57 11.61
CA ARG A 396 6.88 -17.71 10.66
C ARG A 396 5.52 -17.34 11.20
#